data_AF-A0ABD2F7Z5-F1
#
_entry.id   AF-A0ABD2F7Z5-F1
#
_cell.length_a   1.000
_cell.length_b   1.000
_cell.length_c   1.000
_cell.angle_alpha   90.00
_cell.angle_beta   90.00
_cell.angle_gamma   90.00
#
_symmetry.space_group_name_H-M   'P 1'
#
loop_
_entity.id
_entity.type
_entity.pdbx_description
1 polymer ?
#
loop_
_entity_poly.entity_id
_entity_poly.type
_entity_poly.pdbx_seq_one_letter_code
_entity_poly.pdbx_strand_id
1 'polypeptide(L)'
;MWLGGSASQPPPSPAVATGRHPAARSVSRCRLSMCPPRRLLLVAALVLLDHLSLARNLPGATPGPGVFHCLQHSQNLLRAVSTTLQKARQTLEFYSCTSEEIDHEDITKDKTSTVRACLPLELTKNESCLASRETSFITSGSCLTSRKISFMMTLCLSSIYEDLKMYQVEFKAMNAKLLMDPKRQIFLDQNMLAVIDELIQALNFNSETVPQKSSLEELDFYKTKIKLCILLHAFRIRAVTIDRVMSYLNSS
;
A
#
# COMPACT_ATOMS: atom_id res chain seq x y z
N MET A 1 -57.09 35.67 6.05
CA MET A 1 -57.28 36.33 4.74
C MET A 1 -56.41 35.54 3.75
N TRP A 2 -56.89 34.56 2.94
CA TRP A 2 -57.79 34.66 1.75
C TRP A 2 -57.39 35.88 0.91
N LEU A 3 -57.01 35.85 -0.39
CA LEU A 3 -57.12 34.97 -1.57
C LEU A 3 -55.96 35.39 -2.52
N GLY A 4 -55.57 34.78 -3.64
CA GLY A 4 -56.15 33.80 -4.56
C GLY A 4 -55.40 33.93 -5.90
N GLY A 5 -55.28 32.83 -6.65
CA GLY A 5 -54.72 32.85 -8.00
C GLY A 5 -55.71 33.34 -9.06
N SER A 6 -55.22 33.57 -10.28
CA SER A 6 -56.02 33.34 -11.49
C SER A 6 -55.13 33.24 -12.73
N ALA A 7 -55.54 32.37 -13.64
CA ALA A 7 -54.88 32.00 -14.90
C ALA A 7 -55.60 32.62 -16.12
N SER A 8 -55.05 32.35 -17.32
CA SER A 8 -55.67 32.37 -18.68
C SER A 8 -55.80 33.76 -19.37
N GLN A 9 -55.60 33.99 -20.68
CA GLN A 9 -55.66 33.18 -21.93
C GLN A 9 -54.98 33.95 -23.14
N PRO A 10 -54.84 33.37 -24.37
CA PRO A 10 -54.05 33.84 -25.54
C PRO A 10 -54.89 34.60 -26.60
N PRO A 11 -54.32 35.09 -27.74
CA PRO A 11 -54.47 34.44 -29.09
C PRO A 11 -53.37 34.89 -30.12
N PRO A 12 -53.53 34.79 -31.47
CA PRO A 12 -54.00 33.70 -32.35
C PRO A 12 -52.96 33.30 -33.46
N SER A 13 -53.24 32.19 -34.15
CA SER A 13 -52.67 31.87 -35.48
C SER A 13 -53.56 32.39 -36.62
N PRO A 14 -52.99 32.64 -37.81
CA PRO A 14 -53.63 32.29 -39.09
C PRO A 14 -52.66 31.39 -39.89
N ALA A 15 -53.04 30.26 -40.48
CA ALA A 15 -54.04 29.95 -41.50
C ALA A 15 -53.31 29.41 -42.75
N VAL A 16 -53.87 28.34 -43.29
CA VAL A 16 -53.34 27.39 -44.29
C VAL A 16 -53.65 27.85 -45.71
N ALA A 17 -52.80 27.51 -46.68
CA ALA A 17 -53.15 27.26 -48.08
C ALA A 17 -52.04 26.38 -48.73
N THR A 18 -52.24 25.06 -48.84
CA THR A 18 -52.74 24.30 -50.01
C THR A 18 -51.75 24.17 -51.18
N GLY A 19 -51.46 22.91 -51.58
CA GLY A 19 -51.34 22.57 -53.00
C GLY A 19 -50.16 21.70 -53.47
N ARG A 20 -50.44 20.40 -53.60
CA ARG A 20 -50.00 19.44 -54.65
C ARG A 20 -48.56 18.88 -54.68
N HIS A 21 -48.50 17.56 -54.51
CA HIS A 21 -47.46 16.64 -55.02
C HIS A 21 -47.40 16.65 -56.56
N PRO A 22 -46.24 16.30 -57.16
CA PRO A 22 -46.04 14.90 -57.54
C PRO A 22 -44.63 14.35 -57.22
N ALA A 23 -44.55 13.02 -57.23
CA ALA A 23 -43.41 12.18 -56.88
C ALA A 23 -42.21 12.31 -57.83
N ALA A 24 -40.99 12.23 -57.28
CA ALA A 24 -39.84 11.63 -57.95
C ALA A 24 -38.70 11.30 -56.97
N ARG A 25 -38.53 9.98 -56.77
CA ARG A 25 -37.29 9.22 -56.52
C ARG A 25 -36.17 9.82 -55.65
N SER A 26 -35.98 9.15 -54.54
CA SER A 26 -34.79 9.10 -53.68
C SER A 26 -33.48 8.82 -54.42
N VAL A 27 -32.48 9.67 -54.20
CA VAL A 27 -31.07 9.27 -54.15
C VAL A 27 -30.49 9.81 -52.84
N SER A 28 -30.50 8.96 -51.82
CA SER A 28 -29.83 9.21 -50.55
C SER A 28 -28.32 9.16 -50.76
N ARG A 29 -27.67 10.34 -50.72
CA ARG A 29 -26.24 10.45 -50.44
C ARG A 29 -26.06 10.24 -48.94
N CYS A 30 -25.46 9.11 -48.55
CA CYS A 30 -24.97 8.90 -47.19
C CYS A 30 -23.99 10.02 -46.81
N ARG A 31 -24.43 10.98 -45.99
CA ARG A 31 -23.53 11.84 -45.23
C ARG A 31 -23.03 11.04 -44.03
N LEU A 32 -21.77 10.62 -44.07
CA LEU A 32 -21.07 10.11 -42.90
C LEU A 32 -20.94 11.26 -41.89
N SER A 33 -21.76 11.20 -40.84
CA SER A 33 -21.65 12.03 -39.65
C SER A 33 -20.34 11.70 -38.93
N MET A 34 -19.38 12.63 -38.94
CA MET A 34 -18.18 12.53 -38.13
C MET A 34 -18.53 12.75 -36.66
N CYS A 35 -18.56 11.66 -35.88
CA CYS A 35 -18.54 11.72 -34.43
C CYS A 35 -17.18 12.29 -33.95
N PRO A 36 -17.15 13.15 -32.92
CA PRO A 36 -15.91 13.74 -32.43
C PRO A 36 -14.99 12.65 -31.84
N PRO A 37 -13.65 12.76 -32.00
CA PRO A 37 -12.70 11.70 -31.68
C PRO A 37 -12.48 11.49 -30.18
N ARG A 38 -13.34 12.04 -29.31
CA ARG A 38 -13.18 11.96 -27.84
C ARG A 38 -13.25 10.54 -27.32
N ARG A 39 -14.13 9.69 -27.87
CA ARG A 39 -14.22 8.26 -27.47
C ARG A 39 -13.02 7.45 -27.97
N LEU A 40 -12.53 7.73 -29.18
CA LEU A 40 -11.33 7.07 -29.73
C LEU A 40 -10.06 7.47 -28.96
N LEU A 41 -9.95 8.74 -28.56
CA LEU A 41 -8.86 9.23 -27.70
C LEU A 41 -8.91 8.60 -26.30
N LEU A 42 -10.10 8.43 -25.72
CA LEU A 42 -10.27 7.75 -24.42
C LEU A 42 -9.89 6.27 -24.50
N VAL A 43 -10.31 5.57 -25.55
CA VAL A 43 -9.94 4.15 -25.74
C VAL A 43 -8.44 4.03 -26.01
N ALA A 44 -7.85 4.90 -26.84
CA ALA A 44 -6.41 4.91 -27.07
C ALA A 44 -5.61 5.24 -25.80
N ALA A 45 -6.08 6.18 -24.97
CA ALA A 45 -5.46 6.50 -23.70
C ALA A 45 -5.55 5.33 -22.70
N LEU A 46 -6.70 4.63 -22.64
CA LEU A 46 -6.88 3.46 -21.80
C LEU A 46 -5.99 2.29 -22.25
N VAL A 47 -5.88 2.05 -23.57
CA VAL A 47 -4.99 1.03 -24.14
C VAL A 47 -3.52 1.36 -23.90
N LEU A 48 -3.13 2.64 -24.00
CA LEU A 48 -1.78 3.09 -23.66
C LEU A 48 -1.48 2.95 -22.16
N LEU A 49 -2.45 3.21 -21.28
CA LEU A 49 -2.35 2.97 -19.83
C LEU A 49 -2.22 1.49 -19.50
N ASP A 50 -2.92 0.62 -20.23
CA ASP A 50 -2.81 -0.83 -20.09
C ASP A 50 -1.44 -1.33 -20.57
N HIS A 51 -0.93 -0.80 -21.69
CA HIS A 51 0.43 -1.11 -22.16
C HIS A 51 1.54 -0.54 -21.26
N LEU A 52 1.35 0.64 -20.64
CA LEU A 52 2.27 1.18 -19.64
C LEU A 52 2.24 0.38 -18.33
N SER A 53 1.09 -0.19 -17.99
CA SER A 53 0.93 -1.10 -16.85
C SER A 53 1.54 -2.48 -17.12
N LEU A 54 1.51 -2.93 -18.38
CA LEU A 54 2.08 -4.21 -18.83
C LEU A 54 3.58 -4.14 -19.16
N ALA A 55 4.11 -2.95 -19.49
CA ALA A 55 5.53 -2.71 -19.75
C ALA A 55 6.41 -2.64 -18.49
N ARG A 56 5.82 -2.85 -17.30
CA ARG A 56 6.57 -3.02 -16.04
C ARG A 56 7.04 -4.45 -15.77
N ASN A 57 6.88 -5.35 -16.74
CA ASN A 57 7.53 -6.66 -16.71
C ASN A 57 8.98 -6.50 -17.22
N LEU A 58 9.90 -6.24 -16.28
CA LEU A 58 11.32 -6.44 -16.53
C LEU A 58 11.57 -7.86 -17.06
N PRO A 59 12.57 -8.06 -17.94
CA PRO A 59 12.94 -9.39 -18.39
C PRO A 59 13.23 -10.27 -17.17
N GLY A 60 12.49 -11.37 -17.04
CA GLY A 60 12.65 -12.33 -15.97
C GLY A 60 14.02 -12.97 -16.07
N ALA A 61 14.96 -12.48 -15.27
CA ALA A 61 16.17 -13.21 -14.96
C ALA A 61 15.75 -14.47 -14.20
N THR A 62 16.09 -15.64 -14.74
CA THR A 62 15.94 -16.92 -14.05
C THR A 62 16.59 -16.82 -12.68
N PRO A 63 15.86 -16.99 -11.57
CA PRO A 63 16.41 -16.61 -10.29
C PRO A 63 17.33 -17.71 -9.75
N GLY A 64 18.47 -17.29 -9.21
CA GLY A 64 19.44 -18.20 -8.60
C GLY A 64 18.86 -18.84 -7.33
N PRO A 65 19.29 -20.06 -6.95
CA PRO A 65 18.60 -20.91 -5.96
C PRO A 65 18.56 -20.40 -4.50
N GLY A 66 18.94 -19.15 -4.21
CA GLY A 66 19.01 -18.60 -2.85
C GLY A 66 18.16 -17.35 -2.58
N VAL A 67 17.91 -16.49 -3.57
CA VAL A 67 17.32 -15.15 -3.38
C VAL A 67 15.79 -15.18 -3.25
N PHE A 68 15.16 -16.26 -3.70
CA PHE A 68 13.71 -16.49 -3.62
C PHE A 68 13.17 -16.47 -2.18
N HIS A 69 13.97 -16.86 -1.20
CA HIS A 69 13.48 -17.07 0.16
C HIS A 69 13.15 -15.73 0.87
N CYS A 70 14.01 -14.71 0.80
CA CYS A 70 13.69 -13.40 1.42
C CYS A 70 12.46 -12.74 0.78
N LEU A 71 12.34 -12.83 -0.54
CA LEU A 71 11.19 -12.30 -1.27
C LEU A 71 9.90 -12.99 -0.81
N GLN A 72 9.91 -14.33 -0.73
CA GLN A 72 8.76 -15.09 -0.25
C GLN A 72 8.36 -14.70 1.18
N HIS A 73 9.33 -14.57 2.10
CA HIS A 73 9.05 -14.12 3.46
C HIS A 73 8.48 -12.70 3.50
N SER A 74 9.01 -11.78 2.68
CA SER A 74 8.48 -10.40 2.61
C SER A 74 7.05 -10.32 2.05
N GLN A 75 6.72 -11.14 1.05
CA GLN A 75 5.37 -11.23 0.50
C GLN A 75 4.39 -11.85 1.50
N ASN A 76 4.84 -12.88 2.24
CA ASN A 76 4.06 -13.49 3.32
C ASN A 76 3.79 -12.48 4.44
N LEU A 77 4.79 -11.69 4.83
CA LEU A 77 4.64 -10.59 5.79
C LEU A 77 3.60 -9.57 5.30
N LEU A 78 3.77 -9.03 4.09
CA LEU A 78 2.86 -8.03 3.54
C LEU A 78 1.41 -8.56 3.46
N ARG A 79 1.23 -9.83 3.08
CA ARG A 79 -0.08 -10.49 3.06
C ARG A 79 -0.67 -10.61 4.45
N ALA A 80 0.09 -11.14 5.42
CA ALA A 80 -0.38 -11.35 6.78
C ALA A 80 -0.76 -10.03 7.47
N VAL A 81 0.05 -8.98 7.31
CA VAL A 81 -0.22 -7.65 7.85
C VAL A 81 -1.45 -7.03 7.19
N SER A 82 -1.59 -7.15 5.86
CA SER A 82 -2.76 -6.62 5.14
C SER A 82 -4.05 -7.32 5.58
N THR A 83 -4.03 -8.65 5.74
CA THR A 83 -5.17 -9.43 6.25
C THR A 83 -5.51 -9.04 7.68
N THR A 84 -4.51 -8.90 8.55
CA THR A 84 -4.72 -8.52 9.96
C THR A 84 -5.27 -7.10 10.08
N LEU A 85 -4.74 -6.16 9.31
CA LEU A 85 -5.25 -4.79 9.24
C LEU A 85 -6.71 -4.75 8.74
N GLN A 86 -7.03 -5.53 7.71
CA GLN A 86 -8.39 -5.62 7.20
C GLN A 86 -9.36 -6.16 8.27
N LYS A 87 -8.97 -7.23 8.97
CA LYS A 87 -9.74 -7.79 10.09
C LYS A 87 -9.92 -6.77 11.21
N ALA A 88 -8.88 -6.02 11.55
CA ALA A 88 -8.94 -4.98 12.57
C ALA A 88 -9.94 -3.88 12.20
N ARG A 89 -9.89 -3.36 10.97
CA ARG A 89 -10.84 -2.36 10.47
C ARG A 89 -12.29 -2.83 10.53
N GLN A 90 -12.55 -4.09 10.17
CA GLN A 90 -13.89 -4.67 10.19
C GLN A 90 -14.41 -4.91 11.61
N THR A 91 -13.53 -5.32 12.52
CA THR A 91 -13.92 -5.74 13.87
C THR A 91 -13.96 -4.56 14.86
N LEU A 92 -13.18 -3.52 14.57
CA LEU A 92 -13.06 -2.29 15.35
C LEU A 92 -13.75 -1.13 14.63
N GLU A 93 -14.90 -1.35 13.99
CA GLU A 93 -15.60 -0.34 13.16
C GLU A 93 -15.93 0.96 13.91
N PHE A 94 -16.19 0.88 15.22
CA PHE A 94 -16.48 2.04 16.08
C PHE A 94 -15.23 2.70 16.67
N TYR A 95 -14.06 2.22 16.27
CA TYR A 95 -12.76 2.79 16.63
C TYR A 95 -12.21 3.46 15.36
N SER A 96 -11.55 4.61 15.50
CA SER A 96 -10.94 5.37 14.38
C SER A 96 -9.78 4.62 13.73
N CYS A 97 -10.11 3.56 13.00
CA CYS A 97 -9.18 2.60 12.37
C CYS A 97 -9.07 2.84 10.85
N THR A 98 -9.71 3.88 10.33
CA THR A 98 -9.61 4.28 8.90
C THR A 98 -8.25 4.94 8.64
N SER A 99 -7.84 5.04 7.37
CA SER A 99 -6.51 5.63 7.07
C SER A 99 -6.53 7.14 7.27
N GLU A 100 -7.70 7.75 7.16
CA GLU A 100 -7.91 9.19 7.15
C GLU A 100 -8.04 9.77 8.56
N GLU A 101 -8.55 8.97 9.51
CA GLU A 101 -8.79 9.40 10.89
C GLU A 101 -7.64 9.03 11.84
N ILE A 102 -6.70 8.18 11.41
CA ILE A 102 -5.67 7.64 12.27
C ILE A 102 -4.38 8.44 12.17
N ASP A 103 -3.79 8.75 13.33
CA ASP A 103 -2.45 9.33 13.35
C ASP A 103 -1.45 8.27 12.86
N HIS A 104 -0.67 8.61 11.83
CA HIS A 104 0.30 7.70 11.22
C HIS A 104 1.60 7.69 12.02
N GLU A 105 1.52 7.41 13.31
CA GLU A 105 2.68 7.33 14.18
C GLU A 105 3.56 6.14 13.77
N ASP A 106 4.78 6.46 13.37
CA ASP A 106 5.80 5.49 13.03
C ASP A 106 6.74 5.27 14.21
N ILE A 107 6.63 4.12 14.87
CA ILE A 107 7.40 3.80 16.08
C ILE A 107 8.91 3.68 15.84
N THR A 108 9.32 3.57 14.57
CA THR A 108 10.73 3.49 14.17
C THR A 108 11.30 4.85 13.76
N LYS A 109 10.45 5.89 13.77
CA LYS A 109 10.87 7.28 13.56
C LYS A 109 12.02 7.63 14.51
N ASP A 110 13.06 8.23 13.93
CA ASP A 110 14.30 8.65 14.60
C ASP A 110 15.13 7.52 15.25
N LYS A 111 14.68 6.26 15.18
CA LYS A 111 15.38 5.08 15.71
C LYS A 111 16.04 4.24 14.62
N THR A 112 15.45 4.19 13.44
CA THR A 112 16.05 3.56 12.26
C THR A 112 16.10 4.54 11.11
N SER A 113 17.03 4.30 10.20
CA SER A 113 17.16 5.09 8.99
C SER A 113 16.57 4.40 7.76
N THR A 114 15.68 3.41 7.92
CA THR A 114 15.20 2.52 6.83
C THR A 114 14.71 3.29 5.59
N VAL A 115 13.95 4.36 5.76
CA VAL A 115 13.48 5.19 4.62
C VAL A 115 14.65 5.74 3.80
N ARG A 116 15.72 6.16 4.48
CA ARG A 116 16.92 6.74 3.90
C ARG A 116 17.88 5.67 3.38
N ALA A 117 18.10 4.61 4.16
CA ALA A 117 19.06 3.55 3.87
C ALA A 117 18.61 2.66 2.70
N CYS A 118 17.30 2.49 2.50
CA CYS A 118 16.74 1.60 1.49
C CYS A 118 16.40 2.29 0.16
N LEU A 119 16.88 3.50 -0.07
CA LEU A 119 16.69 4.18 -1.35
C LEU A 119 17.56 3.50 -2.44
N PRO A 120 16.98 3.04 -3.57
CA PRO A 120 17.74 2.43 -4.65
C PRO A 120 18.88 3.31 -5.16
N LEU A 121 20.00 2.68 -5.54
CA LEU A 121 21.22 3.37 -5.96
C LEU A 121 21.00 4.28 -7.18
N GLU A 122 20.08 3.90 -8.06
CA GLU A 122 19.70 4.65 -9.26
C GLU A 122 18.99 5.97 -8.92
N LEU A 123 18.41 6.05 -7.72
CA LEU A 123 17.73 7.23 -7.18
C LEU A 123 18.66 8.08 -6.28
N THR A 124 19.82 7.56 -5.85
CA THR A 124 20.82 8.26 -5.02
C THR A 124 21.92 8.98 -5.80
N LYS A 125 21.63 9.47 -7.02
CA LYS A 125 22.63 10.16 -7.88
C LYS A 125 23.31 11.38 -7.23
N ASN A 126 22.73 11.91 -6.15
CA ASN A 126 23.32 12.96 -5.33
C ASN A 126 23.54 12.39 -3.92
N GLU A 127 24.80 12.14 -3.56
CA GLU A 127 25.25 11.67 -2.23
C GLU A 127 24.79 12.57 -1.05
N SER A 128 24.16 13.72 -1.34
CA SER A 128 23.46 14.62 -0.42
C SER A 128 22.60 13.91 0.61
N CYS A 129 21.96 12.79 0.23
CA CYS A 129 21.11 12.02 1.13
C CYS A 129 21.85 10.93 1.93
N LEU A 130 23.17 10.75 1.82
CA LEU A 130 23.91 9.62 2.44
C LEU A 130 25.03 10.11 3.36
N ALA A 131 24.65 10.47 4.59
CA ALA A 131 25.56 10.67 5.70
C ALA A 131 25.06 9.80 6.86
N SER A 132 25.39 8.51 6.82
CA SER A 132 25.37 7.68 8.01
C SER A 132 26.56 6.72 7.96
N ARG A 133 27.35 6.74 9.02
CA ARG A 133 28.57 5.96 9.21
C ARG A 133 28.24 4.85 10.20
N GLU A 134 27.65 3.78 9.72
CA GLU A 134 27.31 2.63 10.55
C GLU A 134 27.75 1.36 9.82
N THR A 135 28.44 0.46 10.52
CA THR A 135 29.03 -0.75 9.95
C THR A 135 28.25 -1.95 10.46
N SER A 136 27.31 -2.44 9.67
CA SER A 136 26.66 -3.73 9.92
C SER A 136 27.22 -4.78 8.96
N PHE A 137 27.37 -6.00 9.45
CA PHE A 137 27.86 -7.15 8.68
C PHE A 137 26.76 -8.20 8.59
N ILE A 138 26.56 -8.74 7.39
CA ILE A 138 25.65 -9.87 7.16
C ILE A 138 26.34 -11.14 7.66
N THR A 139 25.65 -11.91 8.50
CA THR A 139 26.16 -13.20 8.99
C THR A 139 25.97 -14.30 7.93
N SER A 140 26.92 -15.23 7.84
CA SER A 140 26.78 -16.45 7.03
C SER A 140 25.48 -17.19 7.38
N GLY A 141 24.62 -17.44 6.40
CA GLY A 141 23.32 -18.10 6.58
C GLY A 141 22.09 -17.22 6.35
N SER A 142 22.23 -15.96 5.94
CA SER A 142 21.09 -15.14 5.50
C SER A 142 20.49 -15.66 4.19
N CYS A 143 19.22 -15.35 3.91
CA CYS A 143 18.56 -15.71 2.64
C CYS A 143 19.08 -14.94 1.41
N LEU A 144 20.24 -14.28 1.52
CA LEU A 144 20.85 -13.44 0.49
C LEU A 144 22.17 -14.04 -0.07
N THR A 145 22.36 -15.35 0.07
CA THR A 145 23.62 -16.09 -0.10
C THR A 145 24.25 -16.11 -1.51
N SER A 146 23.69 -15.43 -2.50
CA SER A 146 24.12 -15.60 -3.90
C SER A 146 24.80 -14.38 -4.54
N ARG A 147 24.90 -13.22 -3.87
CA ARG A 147 25.37 -11.98 -4.54
C ARG A 147 26.18 -11.06 -3.63
N LYS A 148 27.19 -10.38 -4.17
CA LYS A 148 27.86 -9.26 -3.51
C LYS A 148 26.85 -8.14 -3.28
N ILE A 149 26.33 -8.04 -2.06
CA ILE A 149 25.47 -6.94 -1.63
C ILE A 149 26.35 -5.71 -1.40
N SER A 150 25.95 -4.55 -1.92
CA SER A 150 26.68 -3.30 -1.72
C SER A 150 26.60 -2.87 -0.24
N PHE A 151 27.59 -2.13 0.25
CA PHE A 151 27.58 -1.61 1.62
C PHE A 151 26.29 -0.83 1.97
N MET A 152 25.78 -0.02 1.02
CA MET A 152 24.52 0.71 1.18
C MET A 152 23.32 -0.22 1.38
N MET A 153 23.30 -1.33 0.66
CA MET A 153 22.23 -2.31 0.80
C MET A 153 22.35 -3.10 2.11
N THR A 154 23.56 -3.36 2.60
CA THR A 154 23.75 -3.93 3.95
C THR A 154 23.17 -3.01 5.04
N LEU A 155 23.36 -1.70 4.92
CA LEU A 155 22.75 -0.71 5.83
C LEU A 155 21.21 -0.73 5.75
N CYS A 156 20.64 -0.80 4.54
CA CYS A 156 19.19 -0.95 4.36
C CYS A 156 18.67 -2.20 5.09
N LEU A 157 19.27 -3.35 4.83
CA LEU A 157 18.83 -4.63 5.38
C LEU A 157 18.97 -4.69 6.90
N SER A 158 20.04 -4.12 7.45
CA SER A 158 20.21 -3.96 8.89
C SER A 158 19.14 -3.05 9.50
N SER A 159 18.77 -1.96 8.81
CA SER A 159 17.70 -1.07 9.28
C SER A 159 16.33 -1.76 9.23
N ILE A 160 16.05 -2.55 8.18
CA ILE A 160 14.86 -3.41 8.08
C ILE A 160 14.80 -4.41 9.24
N TYR A 161 15.92 -5.05 9.56
CA TYR A 161 16.00 -6.00 10.67
C TYR A 161 15.65 -5.34 12.02
N GLU A 162 16.16 -4.14 12.28
CA GLU A 162 15.80 -3.40 13.50
C GLU A 162 14.35 -2.93 13.52
N ASP A 163 13.80 -2.47 12.38
CA ASP A 163 12.38 -2.16 12.27
C ASP A 163 11.53 -3.36 12.68
N LEU A 164 11.83 -4.54 12.13
CA LEU A 164 11.10 -5.78 12.39
C LEU A 164 11.14 -6.14 13.88
N LYS A 165 12.30 -6.01 14.54
CA LYS A 165 12.42 -6.24 15.99
C LYS A 165 11.56 -5.29 16.82
N MET A 166 11.54 -4.00 16.49
CA MET A 166 10.71 -3.02 17.21
C MET A 166 9.23 -3.35 17.08
N TYR A 167 8.76 -3.63 15.87
CA TYR A 167 7.38 -4.03 15.64
C TYR A 167 7.04 -5.36 16.31
N GLN A 168 7.94 -6.35 16.28
CA GLN A 168 7.77 -7.65 16.93
C GLN A 168 7.50 -7.48 18.43
N VAL A 169 8.30 -6.67 19.13
CA VAL A 169 8.15 -6.43 20.57
C VAL A 169 6.80 -5.77 20.88
N GLU A 170 6.44 -4.71 20.15
CA GLU A 170 5.17 -3.99 20.36
C GLU A 170 3.97 -4.89 20.06
N PHE A 171 4.00 -5.69 18.99
CA PHE A 171 2.93 -6.62 18.64
C PHE A 171 2.78 -7.78 19.63
N LYS A 172 3.90 -8.35 20.12
CA LYS A 172 3.86 -9.39 21.18
C LYS A 172 3.24 -8.85 22.46
N ALA A 173 3.63 -7.64 22.87
CA ALA A 173 3.08 -7.00 24.06
C ALA A 173 1.59 -6.61 23.89
N MET A 174 1.18 -6.11 22.72
CA MET A 174 -0.24 -5.86 22.42
C MET A 174 -1.06 -7.14 22.44
N ASN A 175 -0.56 -8.22 21.84
CA ASN A 175 -1.25 -9.51 21.85
C ASN A 175 -1.47 -10.00 23.28
N ALA A 176 -0.43 -9.96 24.12
CA ALA A 176 -0.55 -10.33 25.53
C ALA A 176 -1.62 -9.50 26.26
N LYS A 177 -1.69 -8.19 26.01
CA LYS A 177 -2.69 -7.31 26.61
C LYS A 177 -4.10 -7.57 26.09
N LEU A 178 -4.27 -7.77 24.78
CA LEU A 178 -5.58 -8.04 24.15
C LEU A 178 -6.16 -9.40 24.57
N LEU A 179 -5.31 -10.39 24.86
CA LEU A 179 -5.75 -11.68 25.43
C LEU A 179 -6.42 -11.52 26.80
N MET A 180 -6.07 -10.47 27.54
CA MET A 180 -6.66 -10.13 28.83
C MET A 180 -7.92 -9.25 28.72
N ASP A 181 -8.30 -8.79 27.52
CA ASP A 181 -9.53 -8.00 27.33
C ASP A 181 -10.76 -8.90 27.57
N PRO A 182 -11.58 -8.63 28.60
CA PRO A 182 -12.78 -9.43 28.87
C PRO A 182 -13.79 -9.40 27.71
N LYS A 183 -13.79 -8.34 26.88
CA LYS A 183 -14.68 -8.25 25.72
C LYS A 183 -14.21 -9.10 24.54
N ARG A 184 -12.93 -9.51 24.51
CA ARG A 184 -12.33 -10.38 23.47
C ARG A 184 -12.68 -9.96 22.04
N GLN A 185 -12.76 -8.66 21.80
CA GLN A 185 -13.28 -8.11 20.55
C GLN A 185 -12.34 -8.40 19.38
N ILE A 186 -11.03 -8.38 19.61
CA ILE A 186 -10.02 -8.64 18.59
C ILE A 186 -8.85 -9.40 19.21
N PHE A 187 -8.24 -10.26 18.40
CA PHE A 187 -6.97 -10.94 18.69
C PHE A 187 -5.99 -10.64 17.58
N LEU A 188 -4.71 -10.47 17.94
CA LEU A 188 -3.66 -10.36 16.94
C LEU A 188 -3.45 -11.74 16.29
N ASP A 189 -3.35 -11.74 14.96
CA ASP A 189 -3.13 -12.96 14.19
C ASP A 189 -1.76 -13.57 14.54
N GLN A 190 -1.75 -14.80 15.04
CA GLN A 190 -0.52 -15.52 15.37
C GLN A 190 0.33 -15.78 14.12
N ASN A 191 -0.31 -15.96 12.96
CA ASN A 191 0.40 -16.08 11.70
C ASN A 191 1.17 -14.80 11.37
N MET A 192 0.62 -13.62 11.67
CA MET A 192 1.34 -12.34 11.48
C MET A 192 2.59 -12.26 12.37
N LEU A 193 2.51 -12.69 13.63
CA LEU A 193 3.68 -12.73 14.51
C LEU A 193 4.74 -13.73 14.01
N ALA A 194 4.30 -14.91 13.56
CA ALA A 194 5.20 -15.94 13.04
C ALA A 194 5.98 -15.48 11.80
N VAL A 195 5.31 -14.84 10.83
CA VAL A 195 6.00 -14.37 9.61
C VAL A 195 6.97 -13.20 9.88
N ILE A 196 6.75 -12.42 10.94
CA ILE A 196 7.75 -11.44 11.42
C ILE A 196 8.98 -12.20 11.93
N ASP A 197 8.79 -13.21 12.78
CA ASP A 197 9.87 -14.01 13.35
C ASP A 197 10.67 -14.74 12.26
N GLU A 198 9.99 -15.32 11.28
CA GLU A 198 10.61 -15.97 10.11
C GLU A 198 11.46 -14.99 9.31
N LEU A 199 10.98 -13.77 9.03
CA LEU A 199 11.74 -12.80 8.25
C LEU A 199 12.96 -12.27 9.03
N ILE A 200 12.81 -12.04 10.34
CA ILE A 200 13.93 -11.67 11.22
C ILE A 200 15.01 -12.76 11.16
N GLN A 201 14.62 -14.02 11.30
CA GLN A 201 15.54 -15.16 11.24
C GLN A 201 16.21 -15.29 9.86
N ALA A 202 15.43 -15.15 8.78
CA ALA A 202 15.94 -15.26 7.42
C ALA A 202 16.95 -14.17 7.06
N LEU A 203 16.80 -12.95 7.63
CA LEU A 203 17.77 -11.86 7.46
C LEU A 203 19.08 -12.11 8.22
N ASN A 204 19.03 -12.78 9.35
CA ASN A 204 20.19 -13.27 10.12
C ASN A 204 21.25 -12.19 10.45
N PHE A 205 20.81 -11.00 10.89
CA PHE A 205 21.70 -9.97 11.43
C PHE A 205 21.93 -10.19 12.94
N ASN A 206 23.14 -9.87 13.39
CA ASN A 206 23.48 -9.82 14.81
C ASN A 206 23.36 -8.36 15.28
N SER A 207 22.61 -8.14 16.34
CA SER A 207 22.47 -6.85 17.00
C SER A 207 22.38 -7.05 18.51
N GLU A 208 22.92 -6.13 19.30
CA GLU A 208 22.61 -6.10 20.73
C GLU A 208 21.13 -5.73 20.92
N THR A 209 20.41 -6.55 21.68
CA THR A 209 19.03 -6.24 22.06
C THR A 209 19.05 -5.19 23.16
N VAL A 210 18.84 -3.94 22.81
CA VAL A 210 18.54 -2.90 23.80
C VAL A 210 17.15 -3.18 24.38
N PRO A 211 16.99 -3.30 25.71
CA PRO A 211 15.69 -3.52 26.32
C PRO A 211 14.77 -2.32 26.01
N GLN A 212 13.83 -2.53 25.10
CA GLN A 212 12.86 -1.50 24.77
C GLN A 212 11.67 -1.63 25.71
N LYS A 213 11.48 -0.63 26.58
CA LYS A 213 10.31 -0.56 27.45
C LYS A 213 9.06 -0.42 26.58
N SER A 214 8.16 -1.40 26.65
CA SER A 214 6.90 -1.33 25.90
C SER A 214 6.08 -0.15 26.39
N SER A 215 5.57 0.66 25.48
CA SER A 215 4.73 1.82 25.82
C SER A 215 3.28 1.42 26.16
N LEU A 216 3.02 0.14 26.45
CA LEU A 216 1.69 -0.44 26.61
C LEU A 216 1.24 -0.62 28.06
N GLU A 217 2.16 -0.54 29.02
CA GLU A 217 1.87 -0.83 30.44
C GLU A 217 0.76 0.09 30.99
N GLU A 218 0.73 1.35 30.53
CA GLU A 218 -0.19 2.39 31.00
C GLU A 218 -1.52 2.49 30.22
N LEU A 219 -1.68 1.80 29.09
CA LEU A 219 -2.88 1.94 28.26
C LEU A 219 -4.05 1.10 28.80
N ASP A 220 -5.28 1.57 28.67
CA ASP A 220 -6.47 0.71 28.85
C ASP A 220 -6.73 -0.13 27.57
N PHE A 221 -7.72 -1.03 27.61
CA PHE A 221 -8.06 -1.88 26.46
C PHE A 221 -8.59 -1.09 25.26
N TYR A 222 -9.28 0.04 25.48
CA TYR A 222 -9.79 0.89 24.39
C TYR A 222 -8.62 1.55 23.66
N LYS A 223 -7.71 2.19 24.40
CA LYS A 223 -6.49 2.80 23.85
C LYS A 223 -5.59 1.77 23.18
N THR A 224 -5.51 0.55 23.73
CA THR A 224 -4.75 -0.56 23.11
C THR A 224 -5.30 -0.91 21.73
N LYS A 225 -6.62 -0.92 21.54
CA LYS A 225 -7.25 -1.19 20.23
C LYS A 225 -7.00 -0.07 19.22
N ILE A 226 -7.07 1.19 19.66
CA ILE A 226 -6.72 2.34 18.81
C ILE A 226 -5.25 2.25 18.40
N LYS A 227 -4.34 2.00 19.34
CA LYS A 227 -2.92 1.84 19.07
C LYS A 227 -2.62 0.67 18.14
N LEU A 228 -3.34 -0.46 18.28
CA LEU A 228 -3.23 -1.58 17.36
C LEU A 228 -3.52 -1.15 15.92
N CYS A 229 -4.58 -0.37 15.70
CA CYS A 229 -4.89 0.16 14.37
C CYS A 229 -3.73 1.04 13.85
N ILE A 230 -3.25 2.00 14.65
CA ILE A 230 -2.14 2.90 14.28
C ILE A 230 -0.95 2.08 13.79
N LEU A 231 -0.55 1.09 14.60
CA LEU A 231 0.61 0.25 14.32
C LEU A 231 0.41 -0.66 13.12
N LEU A 232 -0.77 -1.24 12.91
CA LEU A 232 -1.05 -2.07 11.74
C LEU A 232 -0.97 -1.26 10.43
N HIS A 233 -1.44 0.00 10.43
CA HIS A 233 -1.30 0.88 9.26
C HIS A 233 0.14 1.25 8.99
N ALA A 234 0.86 1.74 10.02
CA ALA A 234 2.28 2.10 9.89
C ALA A 234 3.11 0.88 9.45
N PHE A 235 2.88 -0.28 10.07
CA PHE A 235 3.60 -1.49 9.74
C PHE A 235 3.29 -2.01 8.35
N ARG A 236 2.06 -1.86 7.84
CA ARG A 236 1.76 -2.18 6.44
C ARG A 236 2.59 -1.34 5.48
N ILE A 237 2.76 -0.05 5.74
CA ILE A 237 3.59 0.84 4.91
C ILE A 237 5.06 0.38 4.94
N ARG A 238 5.56 -0.01 6.13
CA ARG A 238 6.89 -0.60 6.29
C ARG A 238 7.02 -1.93 5.54
N ALA A 239 6.04 -2.83 5.64
CA ALA A 239 6.03 -4.10 4.92
C ALA A 239 6.04 -3.92 3.39
N VAL A 240 5.33 -2.92 2.86
CA VAL A 240 5.42 -2.54 1.43
C VAL A 240 6.83 -2.11 1.05
N THR A 241 7.51 -1.35 1.91
CA THR A 241 8.89 -0.92 1.68
C THR A 241 9.85 -2.11 1.67
N ILE A 242 9.70 -3.03 2.62
CA ILE A 242 10.48 -4.27 2.70
C ILE A 242 10.27 -5.12 1.45
N ASP A 243 9.03 -5.36 1.03
CA ASP A 243 8.68 -6.15 -0.17
C ASP A 243 9.29 -5.54 -1.45
N ARG A 244 9.30 -4.21 -1.57
CA ARG A 244 9.96 -3.51 -2.69
C ARG A 244 11.47 -3.74 -2.70
N VAL A 245 12.12 -3.66 -1.53
CA VAL A 245 13.57 -3.92 -1.40
C VAL A 245 13.88 -5.37 -1.78
N MET A 246 13.14 -6.34 -1.24
CA MET A 246 13.36 -7.75 -1.54
C MET A 246 13.08 -8.06 -3.02
N SER A 247 12.07 -7.43 -3.61
CA SER A 247 11.78 -7.55 -5.05
C SER A 247 12.93 -7.00 -5.89
N TYR A 248 13.45 -5.81 -5.54
CA TYR A 248 14.61 -5.21 -6.22
C TYR A 248 15.84 -6.12 -6.16
N LEU A 249 16.13 -6.68 -4.98
CA LEU A 249 17.25 -7.60 -4.79
C LEU A 249 17.10 -8.90 -5.58
N ASN A 250 15.88 -9.39 -5.74
CA ASN A 250 15.58 -10.58 -6.52
C ASN A 250 15.67 -10.35 -8.03
N SER A 251 15.35 -9.15 -8.53
CA SER A 251 15.38 -8.82 -9.95
C SER A 251 16.71 -8.26 -10.47
N SER A 252 17.57 -7.76 -9.57
CA SER A 252 18.90 -7.24 -9.92
C SER A 252 19.88 -8.36 -10.25
#